data_AF-A0A2M9Y486-F1
#
_entry.id   AF-A0A2M9Y486-F1
#
_cell.length_a   1.000
_cell.length_b   1.000
_cell.length_c   1.000
_cell.angle_alpha   90.00
_cell.angle_beta   90.00
_cell.angle_gamma   90.00
#
_symmetry.space_group_name_H-M   'P 1'
#
loop_
_entity.id
_entity.type
_entity.pdbx_description
1 polymer ?
#
loop_
_entity_poly.entity_id
_entity_poly.type
_entity_poly.pdbx_seq_one_letter_code
_entity_poly.pdbx_strand_id
1 'polypeptide(L)'
;MKKSIFFVISLTFILFTQNCTGGSIHSLYIASANTNPTRDYATPASYYRGGLLFHKSNVPGPIGSNAEGINEGRGCNHSVLYLASFGDSSIEFAKKSANITKVAYVDYEQLGVLAGFLYHRVCTIVKGS
;
A
#
# COMPACT_ATOMS: atom_id res chain seq x y z
N MET A 1 6.32 -30.50 -26.76
CA MET A 1 6.36 -29.03 -26.55
C MET A 1 4.99 -28.39 -26.29
N LYS A 2 3.93 -28.64 -27.10
CA LYS A 2 2.61 -27.99 -26.93
C LYS A 2 1.92 -28.23 -25.57
N LYS A 3 2.06 -29.41 -24.96
CA LYS A 3 1.45 -29.74 -23.65
C LYS A 3 2.03 -28.92 -22.48
N SER A 4 3.30 -28.53 -22.57
CA SER A 4 3.97 -27.71 -21.53
C SER A 4 3.51 -26.26 -21.58
N ILE A 5 3.29 -25.71 -22.77
CA ILE A 5 2.78 -24.33 -22.96
C ILE A 5 1.37 -24.18 -22.39
N PHE A 6 0.46 -25.13 -22.64
CA PHE A 6 -0.88 -25.10 -22.06
C PHE A 6 -0.87 -25.19 -20.53
N PHE A 7 0.05 -25.98 -19.96
CA PHE A 7 0.21 -26.09 -18.52
C PHE A 7 0.73 -24.77 -17.92
N VAL A 8 1.72 -24.14 -18.56
CA VAL A 8 2.25 -22.84 -18.12
C VAL A 8 1.17 -21.75 -18.22
N ILE A 9 0.42 -21.67 -19.33
CA ILE A 9 -0.66 -20.68 -19.48
C ILE A 9 -1.75 -20.89 -18.43
N SER A 10 -2.16 -22.15 -18.19
CA SER A 10 -3.14 -22.49 -17.16
C SER A 10 -2.63 -22.12 -15.76
N LEU A 11 -1.38 -22.45 -15.45
CA LEU A 11 -0.75 -22.12 -14.16
C LEU A 11 -0.61 -20.61 -13.97
N THR A 12 -0.24 -19.86 -15.01
CA THR A 12 -0.20 -18.39 -14.98
C THR A 12 -1.59 -17.81 -14.75
N PHE A 13 -2.62 -18.31 -15.44
CA PHE A 13 -4.01 -17.86 -15.24
C PHE A 13 -4.51 -18.15 -13.82
N ILE A 14 -4.20 -19.34 -13.29
CA ILE A 14 -4.50 -19.71 -11.90
C ILE A 14 -3.78 -18.77 -10.94
N LEU A 15 -2.48 -18.50 -11.12
CA LEU A 15 -1.73 -17.57 -10.28
C LEU A 15 -2.28 -16.13 -10.34
N PHE A 16 -2.79 -15.67 -11.50
CA PHE A 16 -3.51 -14.40 -11.62
C PHE A 16 -4.84 -14.40 -10.84
N THR A 17 -5.55 -15.54 -10.77
CA THR A 17 -6.82 -15.65 -10.02
C THR A 17 -6.65 -15.90 -8.51
N GLN A 18 -5.49 -16.41 -8.08
CA GLN A 18 -5.22 -16.73 -6.67
C GLN A 18 -4.69 -15.53 -5.85
N ASN A 19 -4.84 -14.29 -6.35
CA ASN A 19 -4.72 -13.05 -5.57
C ASN A 19 -3.42 -12.88 -4.74
N CYS A 20 -2.30 -13.49 -5.16
CA CYS A 20 -1.00 -13.28 -4.50
C CYS A 20 -0.49 -11.83 -4.63
N THR A 21 -1.19 -10.98 -5.41
CA THR A 21 -0.95 -9.54 -5.54
C THR A 21 -1.85 -8.67 -4.65
N GLY A 22 -2.70 -9.26 -3.79
CA GLY A 22 -3.61 -8.53 -2.91
C GLY A 22 -4.83 -7.89 -3.60
N GLY A 23 -4.96 -8.03 -4.92
CA GLY A 23 -6.13 -7.60 -5.69
C GLY A 23 -6.99 -8.80 -6.06
N SER A 24 -8.26 -8.78 -5.67
CA SER A 24 -9.30 -9.73 -6.08
C SER A 24 -10.53 -8.97 -6.54
N ILE A 25 -11.39 -9.60 -7.36
CA ILE A 25 -12.70 -9.01 -7.69
C ILE A 25 -13.47 -8.68 -6.40
N HIS A 26 -13.32 -9.51 -5.37
CA HIS A 26 -13.96 -9.31 -4.08
C HIS A 26 -13.43 -8.06 -3.36
N SER A 27 -12.11 -7.81 -3.40
CA SER A 27 -11.54 -6.62 -2.80
C SER A 27 -11.90 -5.34 -3.55
N LEU A 28 -12.26 -5.39 -4.84
CA LEU A 28 -12.75 -4.21 -5.57
C LEU A 28 -14.05 -3.61 -4.98
N TYR A 29 -14.93 -4.45 -4.43
CA TYR A 29 -16.21 -4.00 -3.87
C TYR A 29 -16.19 -3.92 -2.35
N ILE A 30 -15.31 -4.69 -1.70
CA ILE A 30 -15.21 -4.78 -0.25
C ILE A 30 -13.77 -4.46 0.16
N ALA A 31 -13.52 -3.21 0.57
CA ALA A 31 -12.21 -2.77 1.03
C ALA A 31 -11.67 -3.65 2.18
N SER A 32 -12.56 -4.21 3.01
CA SER A 32 -12.20 -5.12 4.09
C SER A 32 -11.73 -6.51 3.65
N ALA A 33 -11.82 -6.85 2.37
CA ALA A 33 -11.24 -8.07 1.79
C ALA A 33 -9.81 -7.84 1.29
N ASN A 34 -9.34 -6.59 1.21
CA ASN A 34 -7.98 -6.29 0.83
C ASN A 34 -7.04 -6.50 2.03
N THR A 35 -5.98 -7.30 1.91
CA THR A 35 -5.00 -7.51 3.00
C THR A 35 -3.94 -6.42 3.07
N ASN A 36 -3.93 -5.48 2.12
CA ASN A 36 -3.07 -4.30 2.20
C ASN A 36 -3.44 -3.47 3.44
N PRO A 37 -2.47 -3.10 4.29
CA PRO A 37 -2.70 -2.14 5.38
C PRO A 37 -3.28 -0.81 4.89
N THR A 38 -3.09 -0.45 3.61
CA THR A 38 -3.67 0.72 2.94
C THR A 38 -4.77 0.34 1.93
N ARG A 39 -5.93 -0.06 2.47
CA ARG A 39 -7.06 -0.65 1.72
C ARG A 39 -7.72 0.28 0.68
N ASP A 40 -7.57 1.59 0.82
CA ASP A 40 -8.37 2.58 0.09
C ASP A 40 -7.94 2.77 -1.38
N TYR A 41 -6.70 2.41 -1.77
CA TYR A 41 -6.19 2.59 -3.15
C TYR A 41 -6.02 1.31 -3.96
N ALA A 42 -6.07 0.15 -3.31
CA ALA A 42 -6.05 -1.12 -4.02
C ALA A 42 -7.47 -1.55 -4.44
N THR A 43 -8.46 -0.65 -4.31
CA THR A 43 -9.88 -0.86 -4.58
C THR A 43 -10.53 0.46 -5.03
N PRO A 44 -11.66 0.42 -5.76
CA PRO A 44 -12.56 1.56 -5.98
C PRO A 44 -13.05 2.28 -4.72
N ALA A 45 -12.71 1.84 -3.50
CA ALA A 45 -13.13 2.48 -2.26
C ALA A 45 -12.70 3.95 -2.14
N SER A 46 -11.63 4.34 -2.81
CA SER A 46 -11.21 5.74 -2.96
C SER A 46 -12.29 6.63 -3.60
N TYR A 47 -13.14 6.09 -4.49
CA TYR A 47 -14.33 6.79 -5.00
C TYR A 47 -15.36 7.04 -3.89
N TYR A 48 -15.68 6.01 -3.09
CA TYR A 48 -16.67 6.11 -2.02
C TYR A 48 -16.22 7.02 -0.85
N ARG A 49 -14.91 7.22 -0.66
CA ARG A 49 -14.35 8.19 0.29
C ARG A 49 -14.19 9.61 -0.27
N GLY A 50 -14.82 9.91 -1.41
CA GLY A 50 -14.86 11.26 -1.99
C GLY A 50 -13.60 11.68 -2.76
N GLY A 51 -12.77 10.71 -3.16
CA GLY A 51 -11.42 10.93 -3.68
C GLY A 51 -11.23 10.71 -5.19
N LEU A 52 -12.20 11.09 -6.04
CA LEU A 52 -12.15 10.75 -7.47
C LEU A 52 -11.01 11.46 -8.22
N LEU A 53 -10.89 12.79 -8.12
CA LEU A 53 -9.86 13.54 -8.85
C LEU A 53 -8.54 13.63 -8.08
N PHE A 54 -8.65 13.90 -6.79
CA PHE A 54 -7.52 13.98 -5.87
C PHE A 54 -7.97 13.47 -4.51
N HIS A 55 -7.13 12.67 -3.89
CA HIS A 55 -7.34 12.19 -2.54
C HIS A 55 -6.03 12.22 -1.78
N LYS A 56 -6.05 12.78 -0.57
CA LYS A 56 -4.98 12.64 0.40
C LYS A 56 -5.59 12.31 1.76
N SER A 57 -5.15 11.23 2.39
CA SER A 57 -5.63 10.81 3.70
C SER A 57 -4.51 10.24 4.56
N ASN A 58 -4.71 10.30 5.87
CA ASN A 58 -3.86 9.62 6.83
C ASN A 58 -4.70 8.53 7.48
N VAL A 59 -4.14 7.32 7.55
CA VAL A 59 -4.77 6.15 8.14
C VAL A 59 -3.91 5.69 9.31
N PRO A 60 -4.48 5.54 10.52
CA PRO A 60 -3.72 5.07 11.68
C PRO A 60 -3.28 3.63 11.45
N GLY A 61 -2.01 3.37 11.78
CA GLY A 61 -1.42 2.04 11.75
C GLY A 61 -1.28 1.44 13.17
N PRO A 62 -0.42 0.42 13.33
CA PRO A 62 -0.19 -0.18 14.64
C PRO A 62 0.47 0.79 15.62
N ILE A 63 0.02 0.72 16.88
CA ILE A 63 0.64 1.42 18.00
C ILE A 63 1.79 0.54 18.51
N GLY A 64 2.95 1.16 18.75
CA GLY A 64 4.12 0.52 19.34
C GLY A 64 4.06 0.50 20.88
N SER A 65 5.20 0.24 21.50
CA SER A 65 5.26 -0.01 22.95
C SER A 65 6.13 1.03 23.65
N ASN A 66 5.53 1.84 24.54
CA ASN A 66 6.21 2.69 25.52
C ASN A 66 7.40 3.50 24.96
N ALA A 67 7.18 4.19 23.85
CA ALA A 67 8.13 5.13 23.26
C ALA A 67 7.45 6.48 23.07
N GLU A 68 8.20 7.56 23.27
CA GLU A 68 7.72 8.91 22.98
C GLU A 68 7.85 9.20 21.48
N GLY A 69 6.84 9.86 20.89
CA GLY A 69 6.80 10.21 19.47
C GLY A 69 7.59 11.48 19.13
N ILE A 70 8.87 11.55 19.53
CA ILE A 70 9.70 12.76 19.42
C ILE A 70 10.22 12.94 17.99
N ASN A 71 10.69 11.86 17.38
CA ASN A 71 11.22 11.82 16.03
C ASN A 71 10.18 11.24 15.07
N GLU A 72 10.14 11.77 13.84
CA GLU A 72 9.28 11.28 12.76
C GLU A 72 10.15 10.89 11.57
N GLY A 73 10.06 9.61 11.18
CA GLY A 73 10.68 9.07 9.99
C GLY A 73 9.65 8.73 8.92
N ARG A 74 10.01 8.87 7.65
CA ARG A 74 9.08 8.69 6.53
C ARG A 74 9.73 7.88 5.40
N GLY A 75 9.07 6.82 4.98
CA GLY A 75 9.41 6.07 3.77
C GLY A 75 8.22 6.06 2.81
N CYS A 76 8.44 6.38 1.53
CA CYS A 76 7.38 6.46 0.54
C CYS A 76 7.66 5.54 -0.66
N ASN A 77 6.59 4.93 -1.15
CA ASN A 77 6.57 4.22 -2.41
C ASN A 77 5.60 4.95 -3.36
N HIS A 78 6.02 5.05 -4.62
CA HIS A 78 5.32 5.76 -5.67
C HIS A 78 4.90 4.78 -6.75
N SER A 79 3.74 5.02 -7.35
CA SER A 79 3.26 4.32 -8.54
C SER A 79 2.76 5.34 -9.54
N VAL A 80 3.24 5.23 -10.78
CA VAL A 80 2.87 6.10 -11.89
C VAL A 80 2.18 5.25 -12.94
N LEU A 81 0.94 5.62 -13.28
CA LEU A 81 0.13 4.94 -14.29
C LEU A 81 -0.10 3.44 -14.05
N TYR A 82 0.18 2.93 -12.84
CA TYR A 82 0.32 1.50 -12.56
C TYR A 82 1.37 0.75 -13.41
N LEU A 83 2.20 1.48 -14.18
CA LEU A 83 3.22 0.91 -15.07
C LEU A 83 4.59 0.85 -14.41
N ALA A 84 4.92 1.86 -13.60
CA ALA A 84 6.19 1.97 -12.92
C ALA A 84 5.95 2.25 -11.44
N SER A 85 6.68 1.53 -10.58
CA SER A 85 6.64 1.77 -9.13
C SER A 85 8.05 1.82 -8.57
N PHE A 86 8.30 2.75 -7.64
CA PHE A 86 9.63 3.00 -7.08
C PHE A 86 9.54 3.66 -5.70
N GLY A 87 10.54 3.38 -4.87
CA GLY A 87 10.65 3.89 -3.51
C GLY A 87 10.68 2.77 -2.46
N ASP A 88 10.73 3.17 -1.19
CA ASP A 88 10.78 2.27 -0.05
C ASP A 88 9.85 2.82 1.03
N SER A 89 8.72 2.14 1.22
CA SER A 89 7.75 2.42 2.28
C SER A 89 7.83 1.42 3.42
N SER A 90 8.96 0.73 3.59
CA SER A 90 9.16 -0.15 4.75
C SER A 90 9.26 0.66 6.05
N ILE A 91 8.87 0.02 7.16
CA ILE A 91 9.01 0.60 8.49
C ILE A 91 10.50 0.80 8.80
N GLU A 92 11.35 -0.12 8.36
CA GLU A 92 12.80 -0.10 8.55
C GLU A 92 13.44 1.12 7.89
N PHE A 93 13.07 1.41 6.64
CA PHE A 93 13.55 2.60 5.94
C PHE A 93 13.09 3.87 6.63
N ALA A 94 11.79 3.95 6.98
CA ALA A 94 11.23 5.08 7.71
C ALA A 94 11.94 5.31 9.04
N LYS A 95 12.15 4.25 9.85
CA LYS A 95 12.91 4.32 11.10
C LYS A 95 14.33 4.85 10.88
N LYS A 96 15.04 4.30 9.90
CA LYS A 96 16.41 4.67 9.57
C LYS A 96 16.51 6.14 9.15
N SER A 97 15.52 6.67 8.43
CA SER A 97 15.50 8.06 7.96
C SER A 97 15.50 9.09 9.10
N ALA A 98 15.05 8.71 10.30
CA ALA A 98 14.97 9.58 11.48
C ALA A 98 15.69 9.01 12.71
N ASN A 99 16.59 8.03 12.53
CA ASN A 99 17.32 7.36 13.61
C ASN A 99 16.43 6.79 14.73
N ILE A 100 15.20 6.38 14.40
CA ILE A 100 14.24 5.86 15.38
C ILE A 100 14.61 4.44 15.75
N THR A 101 14.85 4.20 17.04
CA THR A 101 15.15 2.86 17.55
C THR A 101 13.89 2.19 18.11
N LYS A 102 13.06 2.96 18.83
CA LYS A 102 11.81 2.52 19.45
C LYS A 102 10.63 3.18 18.76
N VAL A 103 9.68 2.37 18.30
CA VAL A 103 8.48 2.85 17.61
C VAL A 103 7.40 3.16 18.65
N ALA A 104 6.87 4.38 18.62
CA ALA A 104 5.71 4.80 19.39
C ALA A 104 4.41 4.44 18.67
N TYR A 105 4.31 4.78 17.39
CA TYR A 105 3.20 4.41 16.52
C TYR A 105 3.59 4.57 15.05
N VAL A 106 2.80 3.95 14.18
CA VAL A 106 2.93 4.04 12.73
C VAL A 106 1.65 4.64 12.16
N ASP A 107 1.79 5.59 11.24
CA ASP A 107 0.70 6.11 10.43
C ASP A 107 1.01 5.86 8.95
N TYR A 108 -0.04 5.78 8.14
CA TYR A 108 0.08 5.70 6.69
C TYR A 108 -0.50 6.95 6.05
N GLU A 109 0.32 7.73 5.36
CA GLU A 109 -0.17 8.80 4.47
C GLU A 109 -0.37 8.20 3.09
N GLN A 110 -1.52 8.48 2.50
CA GLN A 110 -1.87 8.01 1.19
C GLN A 110 -2.27 9.19 0.30
N LEU A 111 -1.82 9.17 -0.95
CA LEU A 111 -2.18 10.17 -1.94
C LEU A 111 -2.48 9.48 -3.26
N GLY A 112 -3.56 9.90 -3.93
CA GLY A 112 -3.81 9.49 -5.31
C GLY A 112 -4.47 10.57 -6.15
N VAL A 113 -4.24 10.45 -7.45
CA VAL A 113 -4.75 11.34 -8.50
C VAL A 113 -5.51 10.50 -9.51
N LEU A 114 -6.71 10.94 -9.91
CA LEU A 114 -7.66 10.19 -10.76
C LEU A 114 -7.90 8.77 -10.20
N ALA A 115 -8.44 8.69 -8.99
CA ALA A 115 -8.66 7.45 -8.24
C ALA A 115 -7.40 6.58 -8.08
N GLY A 116 -6.21 7.18 -8.14
CA GLY A 116 -4.93 6.48 -8.07
C GLY A 116 -4.39 5.99 -9.42
N PHE A 117 -5.21 5.99 -10.50
CA PHE A 117 -4.82 5.54 -11.84
C PHE A 117 -3.66 6.32 -12.43
N LEU A 118 -3.66 7.65 -12.28
CA LEU A 118 -2.58 8.47 -12.83
C LEU A 118 -1.33 8.39 -11.95
N TYR A 119 -1.54 8.56 -10.66
CA TYR A 119 -0.48 8.57 -9.66
C TYR A 119 -1.03 8.11 -8.33
N HIS A 120 -0.26 7.28 -7.65
CA HIS A 120 -0.54 6.83 -6.31
C HIS A 120 0.75 6.85 -5.49
N ARG A 121 0.65 7.27 -4.23
CA ARG A 121 1.75 7.26 -3.26
C ARG A 121 1.25 6.75 -1.93
N VAL A 122 2.02 5.83 -1.35
CA VAL A 122 1.85 5.38 0.03
C VAL A 122 3.11 5.71 0.78
N CYS A 123 2.97 6.39 1.91
CA CYS A 123 4.06 6.66 2.82
C CYS A 123 3.78 6.01 4.18
N THR A 124 4.77 5.31 4.69
CA THR A 124 4.82 4.84 6.08
C THR A 124 5.50 5.91 6.90
N ILE A 125 4.79 6.44 7.89
CA ILE A 125 5.27 7.43 8.84
C ILE A 125 5.47 6.71 10.16
N VAL A 126 6.70 6.70 10.66
CA VAL A 126 7.04 6.09 11.94
C VAL A 126 7.37 7.20 12.91
N LYS A 127 6.66 7.23 14.03
CA LYS A 127 6.98 8.14 15.15
C LYS A 127 7.63 7.35 16.26
N GLY A 128 8.63 7.92 16.91
CA GLY A 128 9.34 7.25 17.99
C GLY A 128 10.57 8.00 18.48
N SER A 129 11.42 7.28 19.20
CA SER A 129 12.66 7.79 19.80
C SER A 129 13.86 6.95 19.39
#